data_AF-A0A2S7PBI7-F1
#
_entry.id   AF-A0A2S7PBI7-F1
#
_cell.length_a   1.000
_cell.length_b   1.000
_cell.length_c   1.000
_cell.angle_alpha   90.00
_cell.angle_beta   90.00
_cell.angle_gamma   90.00
#
_symmetry.space_group_name_H-M   'P 1'
#
loop_
_entity.id
_entity.type
_entity.pdbx_description
1 polymer ?
#
loop_
_entity_poly.entity_id
_entity_poly.type
_entity_poly.pdbx_seq_one_letter_code
_entity_poly.pdbx_strand_id
1 'polypeptide(L)'
;MAIPVPRVNQSHQEYFRILLLSSVDLDPSVAVMDRVERLYHQTGGRNVGIIFLLQTIGKSNDTTAYLKLQVALTQGSLLENFQMPLLPLHSIEQLLPTIQIFHKRLLSPGVQRTVNTQFELLPSCTIGTAMTEHTRNILSDICHSIPDLVHAASSPDGQAKLRQWLSDSKDSGQAADEVIDFVR
;
A
#
# COMPACT_ATOMS: atom_id res chain seq x y z
N MET A 1 2.56 10.74 -17.34
CA MET A 1 2.25 9.77 -18.42
C MET A 1 0.98 9.00 -18.06
N ALA A 2 0.16 8.59 -19.03
CA ALA A 2 -1.06 7.81 -18.79
C ALA A 2 -1.09 6.59 -19.72
N ILE A 3 -1.36 5.40 -19.17
CA ILE A 3 -1.43 4.12 -19.90
C ILE A 3 -2.86 3.60 -19.74
N PRO A 4 -3.59 3.26 -20.82
CA PRO A 4 -4.96 2.75 -20.68
C PRO A 4 -4.98 1.42 -19.93
N VAL A 5 -5.92 1.27 -19.01
CA VAL A 5 -6.19 -0.01 -18.32
C VAL A 5 -7.38 -0.65 -19.01
N PRO A 6 -7.26 -1.89 -19.53
CA PRO A 6 -8.38 -2.58 -20.15
C PRO A 6 -9.38 -2.99 -19.06
N ARG A 7 -10.65 -2.64 -19.25
CA ARG A 7 -11.75 -3.16 -18.45
C ARG A 7 -12.79 -3.78 -19.35
N VAL A 8 -13.32 -4.93 -18.92
CA VAL A 8 -14.26 -5.73 -19.71
C VAL A 8 -15.67 -5.10 -19.71
N ASN A 9 -16.06 -4.36 -18.66
CA ASN A 9 -17.47 -3.99 -18.42
C ASN A 9 -17.74 -2.55 -17.91
N GLN A 10 -17.13 -1.48 -18.43
CA GLN A 10 -17.48 -0.10 -18.02
C GLN A 10 -17.44 0.93 -19.15
N SER A 11 -18.29 1.97 -19.03
CA SER A 11 -18.43 3.10 -19.97
C SER A 11 -17.32 4.16 -19.87
N HIS A 12 -16.45 4.08 -18.86
CA HIS A 12 -15.38 5.06 -18.61
C HIS A 12 -14.00 4.42 -18.79
N GLN A 13 -13.18 5.03 -19.66
CA GLN A 13 -11.80 4.62 -19.89
C GLN A 13 -10.94 4.96 -18.66
N GLU A 14 -10.34 3.94 -18.04
CA GLU A 14 -9.38 4.13 -16.96
C GLU A 14 -7.95 4.20 -17.46
N TYR A 15 -7.10 4.86 -16.67
CA TYR A 15 -5.69 5.05 -16.95
C TYR A 15 -4.83 4.75 -15.73
N PHE A 16 -3.71 4.07 -15.97
CA PHE A 16 -2.58 4.00 -15.07
C PHE A 16 -1.67 5.20 -15.29
N ARG A 17 -1.50 6.06 -14.27
CA ARG A 17 -0.76 7.31 -14.37
C ARG A 17 0.62 7.16 -13.74
N ILE A 18 1.65 7.49 -14.51
CA ILE A 18 3.05 7.43 -14.07
C ILE A 18 3.63 8.82 -14.03
N LEU A 19 4.26 9.16 -12.90
CA LEU A 19 5.16 10.29 -12.76
C LEU A 19 6.59 9.84 -13.04
N LEU A 20 7.26 10.52 -13.96
CA LEU A 20 8.68 10.31 -14.23
C LEU A 20 9.46 11.33 -13.42
N LEU A 21 10.43 10.85 -12.64
CA LEU A 21 11.31 11.67 -11.81
C LEU A 21 12.76 11.28 -12.03
N SER A 22 13.65 12.19 -11.66
CA SER A 22 15.09 12.00 -11.59
C SER A 22 15.65 12.82 -10.43
N SER A 23 16.95 12.74 -10.18
CA SER A 23 17.58 13.48 -9.08
C SER A 23 17.46 15.00 -9.21
N VAL A 24 17.37 15.52 -10.44
CA VAL A 24 17.21 16.98 -10.67
C VAL A 24 15.84 17.49 -10.30
N ASP A 25 14.82 16.63 -10.27
CA ASP A 25 13.48 17.01 -9.86
C ASP A 25 13.39 17.20 -8.34
N LEU A 26 14.24 16.52 -7.57
CA LEU A 26 14.22 16.53 -6.11
C LEU A 26 14.95 17.75 -5.49
N ASP A 27 15.28 18.74 -6.31
CA ASP A 27 15.91 19.98 -5.87
C ASP A 27 14.89 20.84 -5.07
N PRO A 28 15.29 21.55 -3.99
CA PRO A 28 14.36 22.19 -3.04
C PRO A 28 13.46 23.28 -3.64
N SER A 29 13.72 23.71 -4.87
CA SER A 29 12.94 24.74 -5.57
C SER A 29 11.67 24.21 -6.23
N VAL A 30 11.55 22.90 -6.45
CA VAL A 30 10.41 22.26 -7.09
C VAL A 30 9.61 21.49 -6.05
N ALA A 31 8.33 21.84 -5.86
CA ALA A 31 7.42 21.12 -4.99
C ALA A 31 7.00 19.77 -5.60
N VAL A 32 7.95 18.83 -5.71
CA VAL A 32 7.71 17.47 -6.21
C VAL A 32 6.73 16.72 -5.33
N MET A 33 6.77 16.95 -4.01
CA MET A 33 5.84 16.30 -3.09
C MET A 33 4.40 16.71 -3.38
N ASP A 34 4.09 17.96 -3.70
CA ASP A 34 2.73 18.34 -4.11
C ASP A 34 2.30 17.63 -5.41
N ARG A 35 3.24 17.35 -6.33
CA ARG A 35 2.94 16.59 -7.55
C ARG A 35 2.66 15.12 -7.24
N VAL A 36 3.39 14.55 -6.28
CA VAL A 36 3.19 13.18 -5.79
C VAL A 36 1.85 13.06 -5.07
N GLU A 37 1.55 13.98 -4.17
CA GLU A 37 0.29 14.05 -3.42
C GLU A 37 -0.89 14.18 -4.39
N ARG A 38 -0.85 15.15 -5.30
CA ARG A 38 -1.88 15.30 -6.34
C ARG A 38 -2.04 14.05 -7.20
N LEU A 39 -0.94 13.38 -7.56
CA LEU A 39 -1.02 12.12 -8.32
C LEU A 39 -1.72 11.05 -7.50
N TYR A 40 -1.37 10.89 -6.23
CA TYR A 40 -1.97 9.89 -5.35
C TYR A 40 -3.46 10.11 -5.18
N HIS A 41 -3.89 11.32 -4.81
CA HIS A 41 -5.29 11.59 -4.52
C HIS A 41 -6.21 11.63 -5.74
N GLN A 42 -5.67 11.74 -6.97
CA GLN A 42 -6.49 11.65 -8.20
C GLN A 42 -7.31 10.36 -8.28
N THR A 43 -6.80 9.27 -7.71
CA THR A 43 -7.42 7.94 -7.77
C THR A 43 -7.32 7.21 -6.43
N GLY A 44 -7.00 7.92 -5.34
CA GLY A 44 -6.79 7.34 -4.01
C GLY A 44 -5.68 6.28 -3.99
N GLY A 45 -4.58 6.51 -4.70
CA GLY A 45 -3.47 5.56 -4.81
C GLY A 45 -3.68 4.42 -5.81
N ARG A 46 -4.87 4.28 -6.40
CA ARG A 46 -5.14 3.25 -7.40
C ARG A 46 -4.59 3.64 -8.77
N ASN A 47 -3.99 2.69 -9.49
CA ASN A 47 -3.53 2.92 -10.86
C ASN A 47 -2.55 4.11 -10.99
N VAL A 48 -1.71 4.36 -9.98
CA VAL A 48 -0.68 5.41 -10.03
C VAL A 48 0.67 4.83 -9.68
N GLY A 49 1.75 5.49 -10.09
CA GLY A 49 3.10 5.08 -9.74
C GLY A 49 4.15 6.10 -10.17
N ILE A 50 5.38 5.84 -9.74
CA ILE A 50 6.54 6.67 -10.03
C ILE A 50 7.60 5.80 -10.71
N ILE A 51 8.19 6.30 -11.78
CA ILE A 51 9.45 5.76 -12.33
C ILE A 51 10.54 6.79 -12.06
N PHE A 52 11.64 6.35 -11.45
CA PHE A 52 12.77 7.21 -11.12
C PHE A 52 13.99 6.84 -11.94
N LEU A 53 14.55 7.80 -12.67
CA LEU A 53 15.76 7.63 -13.48
C LEU A 53 17.00 7.70 -12.58
N LEU A 54 17.72 6.57 -12.50
CA LEU A 54 19.05 6.44 -11.89
C LEU A 54 20.10 6.67 -12.98
N GLN A 55 20.63 7.89 -13.10
CA GLN A 55 21.68 8.15 -14.08
C GLN A 55 23.02 7.63 -13.54
N THR A 56 23.47 6.48 -14.04
CA THR A 56 24.65 5.78 -13.53
C THR A 56 25.98 6.42 -13.94
N ILE A 57 25.97 7.41 -14.83
CA ILE A 57 27.19 8.03 -15.34
C ILE A 57 27.60 9.22 -14.46
N GLY A 58 28.39 8.92 -13.42
CA GLY A 58 29.30 9.88 -12.78
C GLY A 58 28.77 10.68 -11.57
N LYS A 59 27.57 10.42 -11.06
CA LYS A 59 27.04 11.11 -9.87
C LYS A 59 26.47 10.13 -8.84
N SER A 60 27.14 9.99 -7.70
CA SER A 60 26.68 9.21 -6.53
C SER A 60 25.35 9.69 -5.93
N ASN A 61 24.88 10.86 -6.35
CA ASN A 61 23.72 11.53 -5.76
C ASN A 61 22.37 10.90 -6.16
N ASP A 62 22.30 10.19 -7.29
CA ASP A 62 21.04 9.68 -7.82
C ASP A 62 20.45 8.54 -6.98
N THR A 63 21.30 7.59 -6.57
CA THR A 63 20.88 6.51 -5.66
C THR A 63 20.47 7.06 -4.30
N THR A 64 21.21 8.05 -3.78
CA THR A 64 20.84 8.72 -2.53
C THR A 64 19.51 9.47 -2.67
N ALA A 65 19.27 10.14 -3.79
CA ALA A 65 18.03 10.86 -4.06
C ALA A 65 16.84 9.89 -4.18
N TYR A 66 17.03 8.76 -4.86
CA TYR A 66 16.06 7.67 -4.92
C TYR A 66 15.69 7.15 -3.53
N LEU A 67 16.68 6.85 -2.69
CA LEU A 67 16.45 6.35 -1.33
C LEU A 67 15.75 7.39 -0.46
N LYS A 68 16.13 8.66 -0.56
CA LYS A 68 15.45 9.75 0.14
C LYS A 68 13.97 9.85 -0.27
N LEU A 69 13.68 9.75 -1.56
CA LEU A 69 12.30 9.71 -2.05
C LEU A 69 11.56 8.48 -1.52
N GLN A 70 12.17 7.30 -1.53
CA GLN A 70 11.57 6.08 -1.00
C GLN A 70 11.22 6.21 0.49
N VAL A 71 12.12 6.80 1.29
CA VAL A 71 11.87 7.09 2.71
C VAL A 71 10.75 8.12 2.86
N ALA A 72 10.75 9.20 2.07
CA ALA A 72 9.69 10.20 2.13
C ALA A 72 8.30 9.63 1.80
N LEU A 73 8.21 8.66 0.88
CA LEU A 73 6.96 8.00 0.52
C LEU A 73 6.47 6.95 1.54
N THR A 74 7.38 6.34 2.31
CA THR A 74 7.08 5.19 3.18
C THR A 74 7.20 5.47 4.68
N GLN A 75 7.93 6.51 5.07
CA GLN A 75 8.26 6.87 6.46
C GLN A 75 7.98 8.35 6.77
N GLY A 76 7.31 9.08 5.87
CA GLY A 76 7.01 10.50 6.05
C GLY A 76 6.27 10.77 7.36
N SER A 77 6.88 11.58 8.22
CA SER A 77 6.27 12.11 9.45
C SER A 77 5.15 13.07 9.06
N LEU A 78 3.92 12.55 8.94
CA LEU A 78 2.82 12.96 9.82
C LEU A 78 1.49 12.30 9.45
N LEU A 79 1.14 12.00 8.19
CA LEU A 79 -0.20 11.48 7.89
C LEU A 79 -0.35 10.60 6.62
N GLU A 80 0.66 10.44 5.76
CA GLU A 80 0.42 9.84 4.43
C GLU A 80 1.47 8.79 4.04
N ASN A 81 1.09 7.51 4.20
CA ASN A 81 1.80 6.40 3.57
C ASN A 81 1.32 6.28 2.12
N PHE A 82 2.07 6.84 1.18
CA PHE A 82 1.74 6.74 -0.24
C PHE A 82 1.95 5.31 -0.74
N GLN A 83 0.88 4.52 -0.73
CA GLN A 83 0.89 3.16 -1.30
C GLN A 83 0.86 3.20 -2.82
N MET A 84 1.99 3.54 -3.44
CA MET A 84 2.19 3.48 -4.89
C MET A 84 3.58 2.91 -5.24
N PRO A 85 3.72 2.19 -6.36
CA PRO A 85 5.01 1.65 -6.78
C PRO A 85 5.99 2.77 -7.16
N LEU A 86 7.21 2.70 -6.61
CA LEU A 86 8.38 3.45 -7.03
C LEU A 86 9.33 2.48 -7.77
N LEU A 87 9.53 2.70 -9.07
CA LEU A 87 10.33 1.81 -9.92
C LEU A 87 11.61 2.50 -10.36
N PRO A 88 12.79 1.90 -10.12
CA PRO A 88 14.04 2.44 -10.65
C PRO A 88 14.18 2.13 -12.14
N LEU A 89 14.69 3.11 -12.89
CA LEU A 89 15.05 3.00 -14.29
C LEU A 89 16.51 3.40 -14.46
N HIS A 90 17.34 2.50 -14.96
CA HIS A 90 18.81 2.72 -15.01
C HIS A 90 19.26 3.52 -16.24
N SER A 91 18.38 3.67 -17.23
CA SER A 91 18.65 4.43 -18.44
C SER A 91 17.37 4.76 -19.19
N ILE A 92 17.34 5.88 -19.92
CA ILE A 92 16.16 6.34 -20.65
C ILE A 92 15.77 5.36 -21.76
N GLU A 93 16.72 4.68 -22.38
CA GLU A 93 16.48 3.69 -23.44
C GLU A 93 15.67 2.50 -22.93
N GLN A 94 15.70 2.23 -21.62
CA GLN A 94 14.91 1.17 -20.99
C GLN A 94 13.45 1.58 -20.74
N LEU A 95 13.11 2.88 -20.83
CA LEU A 95 11.78 3.39 -20.49
C LEU A 95 10.69 2.71 -21.34
N LEU A 96 10.87 2.71 -22.66
CA LEU A 96 9.89 2.16 -23.58
C LEU A 96 9.76 0.63 -23.42
N PRO A 97 10.84 -0.16 -23.40
CA PRO A 97 10.77 -1.59 -23.06
C PRO A 97 10.06 -1.87 -21.74
N THR A 98 10.37 -1.12 -20.67
CA THR A 98 9.74 -1.27 -19.35
C THR A 98 8.24 -0.99 -19.41
N ILE A 99 7.82 0.09 -20.08
CA ILE A 99 6.40 0.43 -20.25
C ILE A 99 5.67 -0.65 -21.05
N GLN A 100 6.29 -1.18 -22.11
CA GLN A 100 5.67 -2.24 -22.92
C GLN A 100 5.47 -3.52 -22.12
N ILE A 101 6.46 -3.92 -21.32
CA ILE A 101 6.34 -5.08 -20.41
C ILE A 101 5.23 -4.83 -19.38
N PHE A 102 5.22 -3.64 -18.77
CA PHE A 102 4.20 -3.25 -17.80
C PHE A 102 2.80 -3.26 -18.40
N HIS A 103 2.62 -2.67 -19.58
CA HIS A 103 1.35 -2.67 -20.30
C HIS A 103 0.89 -4.10 -20.61
N LYS A 104 1.77 -4.98 -21.13
CA LYS A 104 1.42 -6.39 -21.36
C LYS A 104 0.96 -7.09 -20.07
N ARG A 105 1.58 -6.80 -18.92
CA ARG A 105 1.17 -7.33 -17.62
C ARG A 105 -0.16 -6.76 -17.15
N LEU A 106 -0.43 -5.47 -17.39
CA LEU A 106 -1.74 -4.86 -17.13
C LEU A 106 -2.86 -5.49 -17.98
N LEU A 107 -2.55 -5.85 -19.23
CA LEU A 107 -3.49 -6.51 -20.13
C LEU A 107 -3.70 -8.00 -19.81
N SER A 108 -2.74 -8.61 -19.13
CA SER A 108 -2.89 -10.00 -18.69
C SER A 108 -3.92 -10.03 -17.57
N PRO A 109 -4.86 -11.00 -17.54
CA PRO A 109 -5.68 -11.23 -16.36
C PRO A 109 -4.72 -11.59 -15.24
N GLY A 110 -4.34 -10.60 -14.44
CA GLY A 110 -3.54 -10.83 -13.25
C GLY A 110 -4.28 -11.84 -12.39
N VAL A 111 -3.53 -12.68 -11.67
CA VAL A 111 -4.03 -13.23 -10.42
C VAL A 111 -4.45 -12.01 -9.63
N GLN A 112 -5.74 -11.67 -9.66
CA GLN A 112 -6.27 -10.75 -8.69
C GLN A 112 -5.89 -11.41 -7.39
N ARG A 113 -4.96 -10.81 -6.64
CA ARG A 113 -4.99 -11.00 -5.21
C ARG A 113 -6.43 -10.63 -4.90
N THR A 114 -7.25 -11.65 -4.64
CA THR A 114 -8.49 -11.51 -3.92
C THR A 114 -8.04 -10.98 -2.58
N VAL A 115 -7.78 -9.67 -2.55
CA VAL A 115 -7.66 -8.96 -1.31
C VAL A 115 -9.05 -9.14 -0.75
N ASN A 116 -9.16 -10.03 0.22
CA ASN A 116 -10.40 -10.19 0.92
C ASN A 116 -10.59 -8.85 1.61
N THR A 117 -11.39 -7.97 1.01
CA THR A 117 -11.57 -6.57 1.42
C THR A 117 -12.00 -6.46 2.87
N GLN A 118 -12.59 -7.54 3.39
CA GLN A 118 -12.93 -7.73 4.79
C GLN A 118 -11.69 -7.70 5.70
N PHE A 119 -10.53 -8.19 5.24
CA PHE A 119 -9.28 -8.25 6.01
C PHE A 119 -8.38 -7.02 5.87
N GLU A 120 -8.65 -6.14 4.90
CA GLU A 120 -8.03 -4.80 4.86
C GLU A 120 -8.55 -3.89 5.97
N LEU A 121 -9.77 -4.15 6.48
CA LEU A 121 -10.36 -3.38 7.56
C LEU A 121 -9.89 -3.85 8.94
N LEU A 122 -9.39 -5.08 9.06
CA LEU A 122 -8.94 -5.64 10.33
C LEU A 122 -7.97 -4.72 11.09
N PRO A 123 -6.97 -4.06 10.45
CA PRO A 123 -6.06 -3.15 11.16
C PRO A 123 -6.74 -1.97 11.84
N SER A 124 -7.97 -1.67 11.44
CA SER A 124 -8.81 -0.60 12.00
C SER A 124 -9.84 -1.12 13.01
N CYS A 125 -9.88 -2.43 13.28
CA CYS A 125 -10.81 -3.06 14.22
C CYS A 125 -10.22 -3.16 15.65
N THR A 126 -9.42 -2.18 16.07
CA THR A 126 -8.85 -2.06 17.42
C THR A 126 -9.04 -0.65 17.95
N ILE A 127 -9.21 -0.51 19.27
CA ILE A 127 -9.15 0.79 19.94
C ILE A 127 -7.69 1.11 20.28
N GLY A 128 -7.16 2.21 19.76
CA GLY A 128 -5.81 2.69 20.09
C GLY A 128 -4.82 2.50 18.93
N THR A 129 -3.75 1.73 19.16
CA THR A 129 -2.72 1.50 18.14
C THR A 129 -3.24 0.58 17.04
N ALA A 130 -2.87 0.90 15.79
CA ALA A 130 -3.20 0.04 14.65
C ALA A 130 -2.68 -1.37 14.89
N MET A 131 -3.55 -2.37 14.66
CA MET A 131 -3.25 -3.77 14.91
C MET A 131 -1.95 -4.22 14.22
N THR A 132 -1.14 -5.03 14.91
CA THR A 132 0.09 -5.58 14.32
C THR A 132 -0.19 -6.55 13.18
N GLU A 133 0.77 -6.71 12.26
CA GLU A 133 0.65 -7.67 11.15
C GLU A 133 0.47 -9.12 11.65
N HIS A 134 1.08 -9.48 12.78
CA HIS A 134 0.95 -10.80 13.37
C HIS A 134 -0.47 -11.07 13.87
N THR A 135 -1.05 -10.13 14.64
CA THR A 135 -2.44 -10.18 15.09
C THR A 135 -3.40 -10.24 13.89
N ARG A 136 -3.13 -9.45 12.84
CA ARG A 136 -3.89 -9.49 11.59
C ARG A 136 -3.94 -10.87 10.96
N ASN A 137 -2.78 -11.51 10.84
CA ASN A 137 -2.67 -12.82 10.20
C ASN A 137 -3.41 -13.89 11.00
N ILE A 138 -3.26 -13.89 12.33
CA ILE A 138 -3.99 -14.82 13.21
C ILE A 138 -5.50 -14.63 13.06
N LEU A 139 -5.99 -13.39 13.12
CA LEU A 139 -7.43 -13.13 13.00
C LEU A 139 -7.95 -13.45 11.60
N SER A 140 -7.19 -13.22 10.53
CA SER A 140 -7.62 -13.60 9.17
C SER A 140 -7.66 -15.11 8.94
N ASP A 141 -6.85 -15.88 9.67
CA ASP A 141 -6.85 -17.35 9.58
C ASP A 141 -8.04 -17.96 10.30
N ILE A 142 -8.52 -17.31 11.37
CA ILE A 142 -9.53 -17.86 12.28
C ILE A 142 -10.92 -17.26 12.01
N CYS A 143 -11.00 -15.95 11.83
CA CYS A 143 -12.23 -15.27 11.47
C CYS A 143 -12.27 -15.13 9.96
N HIS A 144 -13.17 -15.85 9.29
CA HIS A 144 -13.26 -15.82 7.83
C HIS A 144 -14.00 -14.58 7.31
N SER A 145 -14.57 -13.77 8.20
CA SER A 145 -15.25 -12.52 7.90
C SER A 145 -15.28 -11.53 9.09
N ILE A 146 -15.56 -10.25 8.82
CA ILE A 146 -15.76 -9.24 9.89
C ILE A 146 -16.94 -9.59 10.81
N PRO A 147 -18.10 -10.07 10.31
CA PRO A 147 -19.17 -10.57 11.18
C PRO A 147 -18.74 -11.71 12.11
N ASP A 148 -17.87 -12.62 11.66
CA ASP A 148 -17.35 -13.70 12.51
C ASP A 148 -16.48 -13.15 13.63
N LEU A 149 -15.66 -12.13 13.32
CA LEU A 149 -14.87 -11.43 14.33
C LEU A 149 -15.77 -10.71 15.34
N VAL A 150 -16.82 -10.02 14.87
CA VAL A 150 -17.81 -9.36 15.74
C VAL A 150 -18.52 -10.37 16.63
N HIS A 151 -18.88 -11.53 16.10
CA HIS A 151 -19.51 -12.60 16.87
C HIS A 151 -18.56 -13.19 17.93
N ALA A 152 -17.29 -13.38 17.59
CA ALA A 152 -16.26 -13.81 18.52
C ALA A 152 -16.03 -12.75 19.62
N ALA A 153 -15.95 -11.47 19.27
CA ALA A 153 -15.77 -10.38 20.23
C ALA A 153 -16.99 -10.14 21.13
N SER A 154 -18.21 -10.44 20.66
CA SER A 154 -19.45 -10.18 21.38
C SER A 154 -19.89 -11.31 22.32
N SER A 155 -19.35 -12.53 22.15
CA SER A 155 -19.74 -13.70 22.94
C SER A 155 -18.71 -14.05 24.02
N PRO A 156 -19.10 -14.44 25.25
CA PRO A 156 -18.14 -14.78 26.31
C PRO A 156 -17.18 -15.90 25.93
N ASP A 157 -17.67 -16.92 25.21
CA ASP A 157 -16.86 -18.03 24.69
C ASP A 157 -15.89 -17.57 23.58
N GLY A 158 -16.36 -16.69 22.68
CA GLY A 158 -15.53 -16.10 21.63
C GLY A 158 -14.44 -15.18 22.19
N GLN A 159 -14.73 -14.40 23.23
CA GLN A 159 -13.75 -13.55 23.90
C GLN A 159 -12.65 -14.38 24.58
N ALA A 160 -13.01 -15.50 25.20
CA ALA A 160 -12.03 -16.42 25.79
C ALA A 160 -11.10 -17.02 24.72
N LYS A 161 -11.68 -17.39 23.57
CA LYS A 161 -10.92 -17.88 22.40
C LYS A 161 -10.01 -16.81 21.80
N LEU A 162 -10.48 -15.57 21.63
CA LEU A 162 -9.66 -14.46 21.12
C LEU A 162 -8.44 -14.21 22.01
N ARG A 163 -8.63 -14.20 23.34
CA ARG A 163 -7.52 -14.09 24.30
C ARG A 163 -6.55 -15.26 24.22
N GLN A 164 -7.04 -16.48 23.95
CA GLN A 164 -6.20 -17.66 23.74
C GLN A 164 -5.44 -17.64 22.40
N TRP A 165 -6.01 -17.09 21.33
CA TRP A 165 -5.34 -17.03 20.03
C TRP A 165 -4.27 -15.95 19.98
N LEU A 166 -4.46 -14.87 20.73
CA LEU A 166 -3.55 -13.72 20.75
C LEU A 166 -2.55 -13.76 21.92
N SER A 167 -2.61 -14.77 22.78
CA SER A 167 -1.74 -14.91 23.96
C SER A 167 -0.26 -15.16 23.65
N ASP A 168 0.08 -15.56 22.43
CA ASP A 168 1.47 -15.77 21.99
C ASP A 168 2.11 -14.51 21.39
N SER A 169 1.35 -13.44 21.20
CA SER A 169 1.91 -12.15 20.78
C SER A 169 2.69 -11.51 21.94
N LYS A 170 3.76 -10.76 21.67
CA LYS A 170 4.55 -10.09 22.73
C LYS A 170 3.73 -9.06 23.54
N ASP A 171 2.55 -8.70 23.05
CA ASP A 171 1.58 -7.76 23.65
C ASP A 171 0.29 -8.49 24.13
N SER A 172 0.44 -9.76 24.53
CA SER A 172 -0.56 -10.84 24.70
C SER A 172 -1.84 -10.57 25.50
N GLY A 173 -1.98 -9.44 26.19
CA GLY A 173 -3.22 -9.04 26.87
C GLY A 173 -3.98 -7.92 26.15
N GLN A 174 -3.26 -6.92 25.65
CA GLN A 174 -3.87 -5.69 25.15
C GLN A 174 -4.56 -5.88 23.81
N ALA A 175 -3.94 -6.61 22.87
CA ALA A 175 -4.48 -6.74 21.52
C ALA A 175 -5.87 -7.43 21.49
N ALA A 176 -6.11 -8.42 22.36
CA ALA A 176 -7.41 -9.09 22.43
C ALA A 176 -8.47 -8.17 23.04
N ASP A 177 -8.14 -7.45 24.11
CA ASP A 177 -9.07 -6.53 24.76
C ASP A 177 -9.39 -5.32 23.87
N GLU A 178 -8.41 -4.81 23.10
CA GLU A 178 -8.61 -3.72 22.13
C GLU A 178 -9.58 -4.09 20.99
N VAL A 179 -9.52 -5.35 20.50
CA VAL A 179 -10.47 -5.86 19.50
C VAL A 179 -11.85 -6.07 20.12
N ILE A 180 -11.92 -6.58 21.35
CA ILE A 180 -13.18 -6.82 22.04
C ILE A 180 -13.90 -5.50 22.34
N ASP A 181 -13.17 -4.51 22.81
CA ASP A 181 -13.74 -3.20 23.13
C ASP A 181 -14.10 -2.41 21.86
N PHE A 182 -13.41 -2.59 20.73
CA PHE A 182 -13.78 -1.97 19.45
C PHE A 182 -15.20 -2.34 19.00
N VAL A 183 -15.65 -3.56 19.31
CA VAL A 183 -16.96 -4.09 18.88
C VAL A 183 -18.09 -3.70 19.84
N ARG A 184 -17.77 -3.19 21.04
CA ARG A 184 -18.73 -2.81 22.08
C ARG A 184 -19.17 -1.36 21.95
#